data_AF-A0A2K3LG10-F1
#
_entry.id   AF-A0A2K3LG10-F1
#
_cell.length_a   1.000
_cell.length_b   1.000
_cell.length_c   1.000
_cell.angle_alpha   90.00
_cell.angle_beta   90.00
_cell.angle_gamma   90.00
#
_symmetry.space_group_name_H-M   'P 1'
#
loop_
_entity.id
_entity.type
_entity.pdbx_description
1 polymer ?
#
loop_
_entity_poly.entity_id
_entity_poly.type
_entity_poly.pdbx_seq_one_letter_code
_entity_poly.pdbx_strand_id
1 'polypeptide(L)' 'FGRGDHGRLGYGRKVTTGQPVEVPIEIPPPQNLNDGEAEGTWIAKLVACGGRHTLAIVEWKEDESKD' A
#
# COMPACT_ATOMS: atom_id res chain seq x y z
N PHE A 1 6.74 7.62 7.36
CA PHE A 1 7.22 8.22 8.62
C PHE A 1 6.97 9.72 8.62
N GLY A 2 7.19 10.38 9.75
CA GLY A 2 6.93 11.81 9.95
C GLY A 2 5.67 12.06 10.78
N ARG A 3 5.10 13.26 10.64
CA ARG A 3 3.94 13.69 11.42
C ARG A 3 2.65 13.01 10.94
N GLY A 4 1.96 12.30 11.83
CA GLY A 4 0.78 11.50 11.48
C GLY A 4 -0.53 11.88 12.17
N ASP A 5 -0.64 13.08 12.75
CA ASP A 5 -1.83 13.56 13.47
C ASP A 5 -3.14 13.55 12.63
N HIS A 6 -3.01 13.44 11.30
CA HIS A 6 -4.11 13.38 10.34
C HIS A 6 -4.37 11.97 9.79
N GLY A 7 -3.70 10.93 10.31
CA GLY A 7 -3.78 9.57 9.77
C GLY A 7 -3.06 9.38 8.42
N ARG A 8 -2.38 10.41 7.91
CA ARG A 8 -1.74 10.43 6.57
C ARG A 8 -0.65 9.38 6.35
N LEU A 9 -0.19 8.72 7.41
CA LEU A 9 0.84 7.69 7.31
C LEU A 9 0.27 6.31 6.97
N GLY A 10 -1.05 6.12 6.99
CA GLY A 10 -1.69 4.89 6.49
C GLY A 10 -1.74 3.72 7.47
N TYR A 11 -1.27 3.87 8.71
CA TYR A 11 -1.26 2.76 9.70
C TYR A 11 -2.60 2.50 10.41
N GLY A 12 -3.74 2.97 9.87
CA GLY A 12 -5.06 2.86 10.51
C GLY A 12 -5.24 3.68 11.81
N ARG A 13 -4.26 4.50 12.19
CA ARG A 13 -4.25 5.32 13.41
C ARG A 13 -3.50 6.63 13.24
N LYS A 14 -3.81 7.61 14.11
CA LYS A 14 -3.09 8.88 14.19
C LYS A 14 -1.82 8.69 15.02
N VAL A 15 -0.68 8.47 14.37
CA VAL A 15 0.60 8.22 15.03
C VAL A 15 1.72 8.95 14.30
N THR A 16 2.59 9.63 15.03
CA THR A 16 3.82 10.22 14.50
C THR A 16 4.95 9.21 14.66
N THR A 17 5.68 8.92 13.58
CA THR A 17 6.79 7.96 13.60
C THR A 17 8.10 8.64 13.18
N GLY A 18 9.18 8.35 13.89
CA GLY A 18 10.51 8.89 13.58
C GLY A 18 11.29 8.08 12.54
N GLN A 19 10.90 6.82 12.32
CA GLN A 19 11.57 5.89 11.41
C GLN A 19 10.62 5.42 10.31
N PRO A 20 11.12 5.09 9.11
CA PRO A 20 10.35 4.40 8.08
C PRO A 20 9.75 3.11 8.62
N VAL A 21 8.46 2.90 8.39
CA VAL A 21 7.74 1.67 8.72
C VAL A 21 6.87 1.34 7.53
N GLU A 22 6.85 0.09 7.13
CA GLU A 22 6.02 -0.42 6.04
C GLU A 22 4.52 -0.16 6.32
N VAL A 23 3.82 0.32 5.29
CA VAL A 23 2.37 0.52 5.33
C VAL A 23 1.73 -0.66 4.59
N PRO A 24 0.92 -1.49 5.25
CA PRO A 24 0.29 -2.62 4.58
C PRO A 24 -0.74 -2.14 3.55
N ILE A 25 -0.77 -2.77 2.37
CA ILE A 25 -1.77 -2.52 1.33
C ILE A 25 -2.79 -3.67 1.36
N GLU A 26 -3.77 -3.57 2.25
CA GLU A 26 -4.82 -4.57 2.45
C GLU A 26 -5.97 -4.40 1.45
N ILE A 27 -5.64 -4.32 0.16
CA ILE A 27 -6.62 -4.25 -0.94
C ILE A 27 -6.75 -5.64 -1.55
N PRO A 28 -7.98 -6.15 -1.78
CA PRO A 28 -8.16 -7.42 -2.48
C PRO A 28 -7.45 -7.45 -3.84
N PRO A 29 -7.06 -8.62 -4.35
CA PRO A 29 -6.52 -8.75 -5.70
C PRO A 29 -7.49 -8.19 -6.76
N PRO A 30 -6.99 -7.76 -7.93
CA PRO A 30 -7.83 -7.36 -9.05
C PRO A 30 -8.85 -8.45 -9.45
N GLN A 31 -10.11 -8.06 -9.67
CA GLN A 31 -11.21 -8.99 -9.99
C GLN A 31 -11.08 -9.72 -11.33
N ASN A 32 -10.18 -9.27 -12.22
CA ASN A 32 -9.98 -9.84 -13.55
C ASN A 32 -8.90 -10.93 -13.58
N LEU A 33 -8.30 -11.25 -12.44
CA LEU A 33 -7.42 -12.41 -12.31
C LEU A 33 -8.32 -13.65 -12.26
N ASN A 34 -8.05 -14.65 -13.11
CA ASN A 34 -8.83 -15.89 -13.12
C ASN A 34 -8.91 -16.44 -11.68
N ASP A 35 -10.07 -17.02 -11.30
CA ASP A 35 -10.44 -17.52 -9.95
C ASP A 35 -9.47 -18.54 -9.29
N GLY A 36 -8.29 -18.79 -9.86
CA GLY A 36 -7.20 -19.47 -9.17
C GLY A 36 -6.40 -18.45 -8.36
N GLU A 37 -6.29 -18.69 -7.05
CA GLU A 37 -5.39 -18.06 -6.07
C GLU A 37 -4.28 -17.22 -6.71
N ALA A 38 -4.60 -15.99 -7.11
CA ALA A 38 -3.61 -15.15 -7.75
C ALA A 38 -2.63 -14.71 -6.66
N GLU A 39 -1.52 -15.42 -6.56
CA GLU A 39 -0.41 -15.07 -5.68
C GLU A 39 0.28 -13.83 -6.26
N GLY A 40 0.35 -12.78 -5.44
CA GLY A 40 0.92 -11.52 -5.84
C GLY A 40 0.75 -10.47 -4.76
N THR A 41 1.31 -9.30 -5.04
CA THR A 41 1.31 -8.19 -4.10
C THR A 41 1.09 -6.86 -4.80
N TRP A 42 0.45 -5.93 -4.10
CA TRP A 42 0.31 -4.56 -4.57
C TRP A 42 1.61 -3.80 -4.36
N ILE A 43 2.14 -3.21 -5.44
CA ILE A 43 3.35 -2.39 -5.41
C ILE A 43 2.97 -0.92 -5.67
N ALA A 44 3.28 -0.04 -4.73
CA ALA A 44 3.15 1.40 -4.94
C ALA A 44 4.17 1.90 -5.96
N LYS A 45 3.71 2.53 -7.04
CA LYS A 45 4.55 3.10 -8.11
C LYS A 45 4.74 4.60 -7.96
N LEU A 46 3.68 5.30 -7.54
CA LEU A 46 3.67 6.75 -7.37
C LEU A 46 3.06 7.08 -6.02
N VAL A 47 3.64 8.06 -5.34
CA VAL A 47 3.15 8.56 -4.06
C VAL A 47 3.19 10.09 -4.07
N ALA A 48 2.09 10.71 -3.68
CA ALA A 48 1.98 12.16 -3.49
C ALA A 48 1.36 12.48 -2.13
N CYS A 49 1.86 13.53 -1.48
CA CYS A 49 1.49 13.90 -0.12
C CYS A 49 0.91 15.32 -0.10
N GLY A 50 -0.29 15.46 0.46
CA GLY A 50 -0.89 16.75 0.77
C GLY A 50 -0.74 17.11 2.25
N GLY A 51 -1.26 18.28 2.61
CA GLY A 51 -1.20 18.77 3.99
C GLY A 51 -1.92 17.90 5.01
N ARG A 52 -2.89 17.07 4.61
CA ARG A 52 -3.67 16.18 5.50
C ARG A 52 -4.00 14.81 4.90
N HIS A 53 -3.48 14.49 3.72
CA HIS A 53 -3.78 13.26 2.98
C HIS A 53 -2.54 12.75 2.26
N THR A 54 -2.58 11.49 1.84
CA THR A 54 -1.58 10.83 1.01
C THR A 54 -2.32 10.05 -0.06
N LEU A 55 -1.86 10.11 -1.31
CA LEU A 55 -2.36 9.33 -2.42
C LEU A 55 -1.24 8.44 -2.93
N ALA A 56 -1.53 7.16 -3.14
CA ALA A 56 -0.63 6.21 -3.79
C ALA A 56 -1.34 5.60 -5.00
N ILE A 57 -0.60 5.44 -6.10
CA ILE A 57 -1.03 4.65 -7.26
C ILE A 57 -0.27 3.33 -7.18
N VAL A 58 -1.02 2.23 -7.19
CA VAL A 58 -0.51 0.87 -7.00
C VAL A 58 -0.75 0.03 -8.25
N GLU A 59 0.12 -0.95 -8.45
CA GLU A 59 0.05 -1.94 -9.52
C GLU A 59 0.12 -3.33 -8.90
N TRP A 60 -0.68 -4.27 -9.42
CA TRP A 60 -0.60 -5.66 -9.01
C TRP A 60 0.63 -6.31 -9.65
N LYS A 61 1.49 -6.91 -8.84
CA LYS A 61 2.61 -7.72 -9.31
C LYS A 61 2.34 -9.18 -8.94
N GLU A 62 2.19 -10.03 -9.95
CA GLU A 62 2.11 -11.48 -9.77
C GLU A 62 3.46 -12.02 -9.28
N ASP A 63 3.44 -13.02 -8.40
CA ASP A 63 4.66 -13.66 -7.92
C ASP A 63 5.24 -14.58 -9.01
N GLU A 64 6.45 -14.28 -9.47
CA GLU A 64 7.13 -15.00 -10.57
C GLU A 64 7.74 -16.36 -10.14
N SER A 65 7.13 -17.05 -9.17
CA SER A 65 7.59 -18.35 -8.67
C SER A 65 6.42 -19.33 -8.64
N LYS A 66 6.35 -20.44 -9.39
CA LYS A 66 7.40 -21.35 -9.90
C LYS A 66 6.98 -21.95 -11.26
N ASP A 67 7.89 -21.90 -12.23
CA ASP A 67 8.06 -22.97 -13.23
C ASP A 67 9.39 -23.68 -12.98
#